data_AF-A0A6G3Q5I9-F1
#
_entry.id   AF-A0A6G3Q5I9-F1
#
_cell.length_a   1.000
_cell.length_b   1.000
_cell.length_c   1.000
_cell.angle_alpha   90.00
_cell.angle_beta   90.00
_cell.angle_gamma   90.00
#
_symmetry.space_group_name_H-M   'P 1'
#
loop_
_entity.id
_entity.type
_entity.pdbx_description
1 polymer ?
#
loop_
_entity_poly.entity_id
_entity_poly.type
_entity_poly.pdbx_seq_one_letter_code
_entity_poly.pdbx_strand_id
1 'polypeptide(L)'
;MPTPSARTWKSAEPWTRDSSKEALRRMLAETEALGMCFAEADGVVRQRPAGRPPFRLETVDVSGAPDPLAAAEARIRAELDQPMDPATGDVHRQLLVHTGPESFCWMQGYLHIVTDGVSGTLIARRVAAHYSALMSGEPVPPSGAAPWREIVAEEEACLASDARDADRAFWRGTLPVAQGEPGAKRLVPAEQPLRADRCCAREAWKRAKTGSVDDSVDGSPETTGTTGT
;
A
#
# COMPACT_ATOMS: atom_id res chain seq x y z
N MET A 1 -16.20 -1.54 -7.23
CA MET A 1 -14.80 -1.87 -6.84
C MET A 1 -13.92 -0.67 -7.18
N PRO A 2 -13.09 -0.13 -6.28
CA PRO A 2 -12.12 0.88 -6.69
C PRO A 2 -10.97 0.17 -7.43
N THR A 3 -10.72 0.62 -8.65
CA THR A 3 -9.60 0.20 -9.49
C THR A 3 -8.28 0.50 -8.77
N PRO A 4 -7.28 -0.40 -8.73
CA PRO A 4 -5.94 -0.01 -8.31
C PRO A 4 -5.48 1.12 -9.23
N SER A 5 -5.25 2.31 -8.67
CA SER A 5 -4.86 3.47 -9.45
C SER A 5 -3.38 3.35 -9.84
N ALA A 6 -3.13 2.83 -11.03
CA ALA A 6 -1.85 3.05 -11.70
C ALA A 6 -1.73 4.56 -11.96
N ARG A 7 -0.80 5.22 -11.26
CA ARG A 7 -0.52 6.64 -11.53
C ARG A 7 0.46 6.73 -12.69
N THR A 8 -0.02 7.21 -13.82
CA THR A 8 0.83 7.56 -14.97
C THR A 8 1.46 8.92 -14.71
N TRP A 9 2.79 8.99 -14.70
CA TRP A 9 3.53 10.26 -14.60
C TRP A 9 4.06 10.62 -15.99
N LYS A 10 3.88 11.88 -16.40
CA LYS A 10 4.52 12.44 -17.60
C LYS A 10 5.44 13.57 -17.14
N SER A 11 6.75 13.40 -17.28
CA SER A 11 7.74 14.46 -17.04
C SER A 11 8.03 15.22 -18.34
N ALA A 12 8.45 16.48 -18.22
CA ALA A 12 8.87 17.31 -19.36
C ALA A 12 10.31 17.00 -19.83
N GLU A 13 11.09 16.31 -18.99
CA GLU A 13 12.44 15.82 -19.28
C GLU A 13 12.44 14.29 -19.29
N PRO A 14 13.25 13.62 -20.14
CA PRO A 14 13.20 12.17 -20.29
C PRO A 14 13.59 11.48 -18.98
N TRP A 15 12.62 10.78 -18.37
CA TRP A 15 12.86 9.86 -17.25
C TRP A 15 13.86 8.79 -17.69
N THR A 16 15.15 8.99 -17.41
CA THR A 16 16.15 7.96 -17.75
C THR A 16 16.06 6.82 -16.74
N ARG A 17 16.27 5.58 -17.21
CA ARG A 17 16.29 4.38 -16.35
C ARG A 17 17.22 4.57 -15.15
N ASP A 18 18.35 5.26 -15.32
CA ASP A 18 19.38 5.37 -14.29
C ASP A 18 19.08 6.49 -13.28
N SER A 19 18.62 7.67 -13.73
CA SER A 19 18.22 8.76 -12.84
C SER A 19 17.02 8.38 -11.97
N SER A 20 16.02 7.68 -12.52
CA SER A 20 14.86 7.22 -11.76
C SER A 20 15.22 6.14 -10.73
N LYS A 21 16.15 5.22 -11.08
CA LYS A 21 16.69 4.24 -10.13
C LYS A 21 17.40 4.92 -8.97
N GLU A 22 18.26 5.90 -9.26
CA GLU A 22 19.00 6.60 -8.22
C GLU A 22 18.08 7.46 -7.34
N ALA A 23 17.12 8.17 -7.93
CA ALA A 23 16.12 8.94 -7.19
C ALA A 23 15.31 8.06 -6.21
N LEU A 24 14.87 6.89 -6.67
CA LEU A 24 14.20 5.90 -5.82
C LEU A 24 15.13 5.38 -4.73
N ARG A 25 16.40 5.06 -5.05
CA ARG A 25 17.38 4.56 -4.09
C ARG A 25 17.67 5.54 -2.97
N ARG A 26 17.66 6.85 -3.26
CA ARG A 26 17.83 7.92 -2.27
C ARG A 26 16.59 8.08 -1.39
N MET A 27 15.39 8.10 -1.97
CA MET A 27 14.15 8.14 -1.19
C MET A 27 14.02 6.94 -0.25
N LEU A 28 14.33 5.73 -0.74
CA LEU A 28 14.34 4.52 0.09
C LEU A 28 15.32 4.64 1.25
N ALA A 29 16.46 5.32 1.07
CA ALA A 29 17.43 5.52 2.15
C ALA A 29 16.90 6.46 3.25
N GLU A 30 15.95 7.33 2.94
CA GLU A 30 15.36 8.31 3.86
C GLU A 30 14.08 7.81 4.54
N THR A 31 13.56 6.65 4.14
CA THR A 31 12.26 6.14 4.58
C THR A 31 12.41 4.84 5.37
N GLU A 32 12.74 4.95 6.66
CA GLU A 32 13.01 3.80 7.53
C GLU A 32 11.84 2.80 7.60
N ALA A 33 10.60 3.29 7.52
CA ALA A 33 9.38 2.46 7.52
C ALA A 33 9.39 1.37 6.43
N LEU A 34 9.98 1.64 5.26
CA LEU A 34 10.05 0.68 4.15
C LEU A 34 11.11 -0.41 4.36
N GLY A 35 11.85 -0.34 5.47
CA GLY A 35 12.87 -1.30 5.89
C GLY A 35 12.47 -2.04 7.17
N MET A 36 11.19 -2.06 7.53
CA MET A 36 10.69 -2.74 8.72
C MET A 36 10.33 -4.20 8.42
N CYS A 37 10.63 -5.08 9.38
CA CYS A 37 10.17 -6.46 9.44
C CYS A 37 9.09 -6.60 10.52
N PHE A 38 8.13 -7.49 10.28
CA PHE A 38 7.06 -7.80 11.23
C PHE A 38 6.96 -9.31 11.42
N ALA A 39 7.11 -9.74 12.66
CA ALA A 39 7.04 -11.15 13.02
C ALA A 39 6.31 -11.33 14.35
N GLU A 40 5.68 -12.48 14.51
CA GLU A 40 5.08 -12.88 15.77
C GLU A 40 6.15 -13.48 16.69
N ALA A 41 6.14 -13.06 17.95
CA ALA A 41 6.86 -13.70 19.04
C ALA A 41 5.94 -13.77 20.26
N ASP A 42 5.75 -14.97 20.81
CA ASP A 42 4.92 -15.22 21.99
C ASP A 42 3.47 -14.71 21.87
N GLY A 43 2.86 -14.86 20.68
CA GLY A 43 1.50 -14.39 20.42
C GLY A 43 1.37 -12.89 20.22
N VAL A 44 2.49 -12.16 20.14
CA VAL A 44 2.55 -10.71 19.95
C VAL A 44 3.26 -10.38 18.65
N VAL A 45 2.61 -9.59 17.79
CA VAL A 45 3.28 -9.02 16.61
C VAL A 45 4.29 -7.98 17.06
N ARG A 46 5.54 -8.16 16.65
CA ARG A 46 6.64 -7.23 16.90
C ARG A 46 7.17 -6.69 15.59
N GLN A 47 7.64 -5.46 15.63
CA GLN A 47 8.33 -4.81 14.53
C GLN A 47 9.80 -4.62 14.86
N ARG A 48 10.66 -4.73 13.85
CA ARG A 48 12.10 -4.45 13.98
C ARG A 48 12.64 -3.89 12.66
N PRO A 49 13.62 -2.97 12.68
CA PRO A 49 14.35 -2.60 11.48
C PRO A 49 15.06 -3.83 10.87
N ALA A 50 14.85 -4.05 9.58
CA ALA A 50 15.60 -4.98 8.75
C ALA A 50 16.98 -4.42 8.33
N GLY A 51 17.25 -3.15 8.67
CA GLY A 51 18.38 -2.37 8.16
C GLY A 51 17.90 -1.38 7.10
N ARG A 52 18.75 -1.10 6.10
CA ARG A 52 18.37 -0.22 4.98
C ARG A 52 17.27 -0.90 4.16
N PRO A 53 16.22 -0.17 3.73
CA PRO A 53 15.19 -0.74 2.86
C PRO A 53 15.81 -1.38 1.62
N PRO A 54 15.46 -2.64 1.28
CA PRO A 54 16.02 -3.30 0.12
C PRO A 54 15.64 -2.54 -1.15
N PHE A 55 16.62 -2.25 -2.01
CA PHE A 55 16.33 -1.63 -3.30
C PHE A 55 15.69 -2.66 -4.24
N ARG A 56 14.38 -2.54 -4.47
CA ARG A 56 13.59 -3.42 -5.35
C ARG A 56 12.89 -2.61 -6.42
N LEU A 57 13.56 -2.45 -7.57
CA LEU A 57 12.97 -1.85 -8.76
C LEU A 57 13.17 -2.77 -9.95
N GLU A 58 12.08 -3.38 -10.41
CA GLU A 58 12.07 -4.09 -11.69
C GLU A 58 11.84 -3.09 -12.82
N THR A 59 12.49 -3.30 -13.96
CA THR A 59 12.22 -2.51 -15.17
C THR A 59 11.89 -3.41 -16.34
N VAL A 60 10.72 -3.22 -16.93
CA VAL A 60 10.21 -3.98 -18.07
C VAL A 60 10.04 -3.05 -19.25
N ASP A 61 10.32 -3.54 -20.45
CA ASP A 61 10.08 -2.82 -21.70
C ASP A 61 8.94 -3.48 -22.47
N VAL A 62 7.87 -2.71 -22.70
CA VAL A 62 6.72 -3.12 -23.53
C VAL A 62 6.50 -2.16 -24.70
N SER A 63 7.47 -1.27 -24.98
CA SER A 63 7.38 -0.25 -26.03
C SER A 63 7.22 -0.84 -27.44
N GLY A 64 7.64 -2.09 -27.66
CA GLY A 64 7.44 -2.83 -28.90
C GLY A 64 6.11 -3.58 -29.01
N ALA A 65 5.25 -3.53 -27.99
CA ALA A 65 3.95 -4.20 -28.02
C ALA A 65 2.97 -3.47 -28.97
N PRO A 66 1.96 -4.18 -29.54
CA PRO A 66 0.91 -3.55 -30.34
C PRO A 66 0.13 -2.46 -29.57
N ASP A 67 -0.06 -2.67 -28.26
CA ASP A 67 -0.60 -1.70 -27.32
C ASP A 67 0.29 -1.66 -26.06
N PRO A 68 1.27 -0.74 -25.99
CA PRO A 68 2.19 -0.65 -24.85
C PRO A 68 1.49 -0.30 -23.53
N LEU A 69 0.38 0.44 -23.55
CA LEU A 69 -0.33 0.82 -22.32
C LEU A 69 -1.10 -0.38 -21.75
N ALA A 70 -1.83 -1.11 -22.60
CA ALA A 70 -2.50 -2.34 -22.16
C ALA A 70 -1.50 -3.38 -21.64
N ALA A 71 -0.33 -3.51 -22.29
CA ALA A 71 0.74 -4.39 -21.82
C ALA A 71 1.30 -3.95 -20.46
N ALA A 72 1.46 -2.64 -20.24
CA ALA A 72 1.90 -2.10 -18.95
C ALA A 72 0.87 -2.36 -17.85
N GLU A 73 -0.42 -2.14 -18.09
CA GLU A 73 -1.48 -2.43 -17.12
C GLU A 73 -1.52 -3.91 -16.74
N ALA A 74 -1.37 -4.81 -17.72
CA ALA A 74 -1.31 -6.25 -17.47
C ALA A 74 -0.10 -6.63 -16.59
N ARG A 75 1.08 -6.06 -16.87
CA ARG A 75 2.29 -6.29 -16.07
C ARG A 75 2.14 -5.75 -14.65
N ILE A 76 1.52 -4.58 -14.48
CA ILE A 76 1.24 -3.98 -13.17
C ILE A 76 0.27 -4.86 -12.37
N ARG A 77 -0.82 -5.33 -13.00
CA ARG A 77 -1.78 -6.21 -12.33
C ARG A 77 -1.13 -7.52 -11.87
N ALA A 78 -0.32 -8.13 -12.73
CA ALA A 78 0.42 -9.34 -12.39
C ALA A 78 1.39 -9.13 -11.21
N GLU A 79 1.96 -7.93 -11.06
CA GLU A 79 2.82 -7.59 -9.92
C GLU A 79 2.01 -7.42 -8.62
N LEU A 80 0.86 -6.75 -8.69
CA LEU A 80 -0.01 -6.53 -7.53
C LEU A 80 -0.60 -7.83 -6.99
N ASP A 81 -0.74 -8.86 -7.82
CA ASP A 81 -1.20 -10.19 -7.41
C ASP A 81 -0.13 -11.02 -6.67
N GLN A 82 1.13 -10.56 -6.64
CA GLN A 82 2.19 -11.27 -5.94
C GLN A 82 2.14 -11.04 -4.43
N PRO A 83 2.20 -12.11 -3.60
CA PRO A 83 2.21 -11.97 -2.16
C PRO A 83 3.53 -11.36 -1.67
N MET A 84 3.44 -10.49 -0.66
CA MET A 84 4.56 -9.89 0.06
C MET A 84 4.74 -10.54 1.44
N ASP A 85 5.97 -10.81 1.86
CA ASP A 85 6.29 -11.41 3.17
C ASP A 85 6.90 -10.38 4.14
N PRO A 86 6.10 -9.82 5.07
CA PRO A 86 6.58 -8.81 6.02
C PRO A 86 7.59 -9.35 7.03
N ALA A 87 7.66 -10.67 7.26
CA ALA A 87 8.65 -11.25 8.17
C ALA A 87 10.08 -11.10 7.61
N THR A 88 10.21 -11.04 6.29
CA THR A 88 11.50 -10.89 5.58
C THR A 88 11.82 -9.43 5.19
N GLY A 89 10.92 -8.49 5.52
CA GLY A 89 11.03 -7.09 5.09
C GLY A 89 10.63 -6.87 3.64
N ASP A 90 9.97 -7.84 3.00
CA ASP A 90 9.31 -7.65 1.71
C ASP A 90 7.99 -6.91 1.93
N VAL A 91 8.09 -5.58 2.12
CA VAL A 91 6.96 -4.70 2.45
C VAL A 91 6.65 -3.66 1.37
N HIS A 92 7.46 -3.62 0.32
CA HIS A 92 7.28 -2.71 -0.82
C HIS A 92 7.84 -3.30 -2.11
N ARG A 93 7.28 -2.87 -3.24
CA ARG A 93 7.71 -3.22 -4.59
C ARG A 93 7.56 -2.06 -5.54
N GLN A 94 8.50 -1.97 -6.47
CA GLN A 94 8.53 -0.91 -7.46
C GLN A 94 8.71 -1.56 -8.83
N LEU A 95 7.88 -1.14 -9.79
CA LEU A 95 7.95 -1.60 -11.16
C LEU A 95 7.90 -0.38 -12.07
N LEU A 96 8.90 -0.25 -12.94
CA LEU A 96 8.96 0.76 -13.97
C LEU A 96 8.75 0.07 -15.34
N VAL A 97 7.66 0.42 -16.02
CA VAL A 97 7.33 -0.12 -17.34
C VAL A 97 7.60 0.95 -18.39
N HIS A 98 8.51 0.67 -19.32
CA HIS A 98 8.80 1.52 -20.47
C HIS A 98 7.78 1.26 -21.57
N THR A 99 7.04 2.29 -21.97
CA THR A 99 5.92 2.20 -22.91
C THR A 99 6.17 2.88 -24.25
N GLY A 100 7.33 3.53 -24.43
CA GLY A 100 7.70 4.28 -25.63
C GLY A 100 8.88 5.22 -25.35
N PRO A 101 9.44 5.90 -26.36
CA PRO A 101 10.77 6.54 -26.30
C PRO A 101 11.07 7.41 -25.07
N GLU A 102 10.06 8.10 -24.55
CA GLU A 102 10.17 8.93 -23.34
C GLU A 102 8.95 8.71 -22.41
N SER A 103 8.30 7.55 -22.49
CA SER A 103 7.08 7.26 -21.73
C SER A 103 7.25 6.06 -20.81
N PHE A 104 6.86 6.25 -19.56
CA PHE A 104 6.97 5.25 -18.51
C PHE A 104 5.72 5.21 -17.64
N CYS A 105 5.41 4.02 -17.14
CA CYS A 105 4.45 3.80 -16.07
C CYS A 105 5.22 3.31 -14.83
N TRP A 106 5.07 4.02 -13.71
CA TRP A 106 5.70 3.65 -12.45
C TRP A 106 4.64 3.17 -11.46
N MET A 107 4.71 1.89 -11.12
CA MET A 107 3.90 1.27 -10.09
C MET A 107 4.65 1.30 -8.75
N GLN A 108 3.91 1.70 -7.72
CA GLN A 108 4.33 1.66 -6.33
C GLN A 108 3.41 0.71 -5.56
N GLY A 109 3.95 -0.40 -5.09
CA GLY A 109 3.25 -1.37 -4.25
C GLY A 109 3.79 -1.33 -2.83
N TYR A 110 2.89 -1.29 -1.85
CA TYR A 110 3.26 -1.24 -0.43
C TYR A 110 2.31 -2.12 0.39
N LEU A 111 2.82 -2.77 1.44
CA LEU A 111 1.96 -3.32 2.48
C LEU A 111 1.40 -2.18 3.32
N HIS A 112 0.08 -2.17 3.56
CA HIS A 112 -0.60 -1.13 4.33
C HIS A 112 -0.12 -0.97 5.78
N ILE A 113 0.62 -1.95 6.31
CA ILE A 113 1.23 -1.88 7.64
C ILE A 113 2.38 -0.85 7.71
N VAL A 114 3.02 -0.52 6.58
CA VAL A 114 4.14 0.44 6.53
C VAL A 114 3.77 1.76 5.87
N THR A 115 2.61 1.83 5.20
CA THR A 115 2.18 3.02 4.44
C THR A 115 0.66 3.13 4.33
N ASP A 116 0.18 4.36 4.21
CA ASP A 116 -1.18 4.75 3.85
C ASP A 116 -1.22 5.54 2.52
N GLY A 117 -2.40 6.03 2.13
CA GLY A 117 -2.56 6.81 0.90
C GLY A 117 -1.85 8.17 0.91
N VAL A 118 -1.65 8.76 2.10
CA VAL A 118 -1.00 10.06 2.27
C VAL A 118 0.51 9.91 2.13
N SER A 119 1.10 9.01 2.92
CA SER A 119 2.52 8.64 2.86
C SER A 119 2.94 8.13 1.48
N GLY A 120 2.11 7.34 0.79
CA GLY A 120 2.40 6.95 -0.60
C GLY A 120 2.54 8.15 -1.55
N THR A 121 1.76 9.22 -1.34
CA THR A 121 1.87 10.45 -2.13
C THR A 121 3.12 11.26 -1.74
N LEU A 122 3.50 11.28 -0.46
CA LEU A 122 4.74 11.90 0.02
C LEU A 122 5.99 11.21 -0.53
N ILE A 123 5.98 9.87 -0.55
CA ILE A 123 7.04 9.05 -1.14
C ILE A 123 7.22 9.39 -2.62
N ALA A 124 6.12 9.41 -3.39
CA ALA A 124 6.17 9.75 -4.82
C ALA A 124 6.76 11.16 -5.06
N ARG A 125 6.34 12.15 -4.26
CA ARG A 125 6.90 13.52 -4.30
C ARG A 125 8.38 13.55 -3.94
N ARG A 126 8.81 12.74 -2.98
CA ARG A 126 10.21 12.67 -2.57
C ARG A 126 11.09 12.08 -3.67
N VAL A 127 10.63 11.03 -4.35
CA VAL A 127 11.32 10.49 -5.55
C VAL A 127 11.41 11.57 -6.64
N ALA A 128 10.33 12.31 -6.90
CA ALA A 128 10.35 13.39 -7.88
C ALA A 128 11.35 14.50 -7.51
N ALA A 129 11.45 14.87 -6.22
CA ALA A 129 12.42 15.85 -5.75
C ALA A 129 13.88 15.40 -5.96
N HIS A 130 14.20 14.14 -5.64
CA HIS A 130 15.51 13.57 -5.93
C HIS A 130 15.80 13.53 -7.43
N TYR A 131 14.82 13.15 -8.24
CA TYR A 131 14.95 13.12 -9.69
C TYR A 131 15.23 14.52 -10.25
N SER A 132 14.44 15.53 -9.89
CA SER A 132 14.64 16.91 -10.36
C SER A 132 16.00 17.46 -9.97
N ALA A 133 16.45 17.22 -8.73
CA ALA A 133 17.78 17.61 -8.27
C ALA A 133 18.91 16.92 -9.06
N LEU A 134 18.75 15.64 -9.42
CA LEU A 134 19.72 14.93 -10.26
C LEU A 134 19.81 15.54 -11.67
N MET A 135 18.71 16.05 -12.21
CA MET A 135 18.67 16.65 -13.56
C MET A 135 19.14 18.10 -13.58
N SER A 136 18.81 18.89 -12.56
CA SER A 136 19.25 20.28 -12.48
C SER A 136 20.64 20.47 -11.85
N GLY A 137 21.15 19.47 -11.13
CA GLY A 137 22.37 19.59 -10.32
C GLY A 137 22.18 20.36 -9.01
N GLU A 138 20.95 20.71 -8.66
CA GLU A 138 20.60 21.44 -7.44
C GLU A 138 20.47 20.50 -6.22
N PRO A 139 20.63 21.00 -4.98
CA PRO A 139 20.42 20.19 -3.79
C PRO A 139 18.94 19.82 -3.60
N VAL A 140 18.71 18.62 -3.07
CA VAL A 140 17.37 18.17 -2.67
C VAL A 140 17.00 18.88 -1.37
N PRO A 141 15.77 19.43 -1.23
CA PRO A 141 15.30 19.97 0.04
C PRO A 141 15.43 18.94 1.19
N PRO A 142 15.55 19.37 2.46
CA PRO A 142 15.58 18.46 3.59
C PRO A 142 14.39 17.49 3.60
N SER A 143 14.62 16.25 4.06
CA SER A 143 13.54 15.27 4.23
C SER A 143 12.70 15.64 5.44
N GLY A 144 11.38 15.52 5.31
CA GLY A 144 10.44 15.59 6.44
C GLY A 144 10.19 14.23 7.11
N ALA A 145 10.86 13.16 6.67
CA ALA A 145 10.70 11.85 7.26
C ALA A 145 11.34 11.82 8.66
N ALA A 146 10.52 11.54 9.67
CA ALA A 146 11.00 11.33 11.03
C ALA A 146 11.69 9.95 11.15
N PRO A 147 12.77 9.83 11.93
CA PRO A 147 13.33 8.55 12.31
C PRO A 147 12.31 7.65 13.00
N TRP A 148 12.33 6.36 12.72
CA TRP A 148 11.31 5.41 13.20
C TRP A 148 11.23 5.38 14.73
N ARG A 149 12.37 5.50 15.40
CA ARG A 149 12.45 5.56 16.88
C ARG A 149 11.68 6.75 17.47
N GLU A 150 11.61 7.87 16.75
CA GLU A 150 10.91 9.08 17.23
C GLU A 150 9.40 8.90 17.10
N ILE A 151 8.95 8.26 16.02
CA ILE A 151 7.55 7.86 15.84
C ILE A 151 7.10 6.90 16.94
N VAL A 152 7.92 5.89 17.27
CA VAL A 152 7.62 4.94 18.36
C VAL A 152 7.57 5.66 19.72
N ALA A 153 8.50 6.57 19.99
CA ALA A 153 8.50 7.32 21.24
C ALA A 153 7.27 8.24 21.36
N GLU A 154 6.83 8.85 20.26
CA GLU A 154 5.60 9.65 20.21
C GLU A 154 4.36 8.78 20.50
N GLU A 155 4.29 7.58 19.91
CA GLU A 155 3.22 6.61 20.17
C GLU A 155 3.19 6.17 21.65
N GLU A 156 4.34 5.81 22.23
CA GLU A 156 4.46 5.45 23.64
C GLU A 156 4.03 6.59 24.57
N ALA A 157 4.42 7.83 24.26
CA ALA A 157 4.02 9.01 25.01
C ALA A 157 2.52 9.27 24.91
N CYS A 158 1.94 9.12 23.72
CA CYS A 158 0.50 9.23 23.50
C CYS A 158 -0.28 8.18 24.31
N LEU A 159 0.15 6.93 24.28
CA LEU A 159 -0.48 5.82 25.00
C LEU A 159 -0.43 6.00 26.53
N ALA A 160 0.60 6.66 27.05
CA ALA A 160 0.77 6.97 28.47
C ALA A 160 0.07 8.26 28.92
N SER A 161 -0.57 9.01 28.02
CA SER A 161 -1.14 10.33 28.31
C SER A 161 -2.59 10.28 28.83
N ASP A 162 -2.99 11.29 29.60
CA ASP A 162 -4.40 11.48 30.01
C ASP A 162 -5.32 11.69 28.79
N ALA A 163 -4.79 12.20 27.67
CA ALA A 163 -5.52 12.39 26.43
C ALA A 163 -6.03 11.05 25.86
N ARG A 164 -5.27 9.96 26.02
CA ARG A 164 -5.70 8.61 25.63
C ARG A 164 -6.96 8.16 26.38
N ASP A 165 -7.08 8.52 27.66
CA ASP A 165 -8.26 8.18 28.47
C ASP A 165 -9.46 9.07 28.12
N ALA A 166 -9.23 10.34 27.82
CA ALA A 166 -10.25 11.24 27.30
C ALA A 166 -10.79 10.75 25.94
N ASP A 167 -9.91 10.39 25.00
CA ASP A 167 -10.28 9.84 23.70
C ASP A 167 -11.07 8.54 23.84
N ARG A 168 -10.63 7.66 24.76
CA ARG A 168 -11.36 6.42 25.06
C ARG A 168 -12.76 6.69 25.58
N ALA A 169 -12.92 7.64 26.50
CA ALA A 169 -14.23 8.00 27.04
C ALA A 169 -15.13 8.58 25.95
N PHE A 170 -14.59 9.46 25.11
CA PHE A 170 -15.27 10.03 23.95
C PHE A 170 -15.76 8.93 22.99
N TRP A 171 -14.85 8.08 22.47
CA TRP A 171 -15.20 7.05 21.50
C TRP A 171 -16.18 6.01 22.05
N ARG A 172 -16.12 5.68 23.35
CA ARG A 172 -17.11 4.80 24.01
C ARG A 172 -18.49 5.43 24.10
N GLY A 173 -18.59 6.75 24.25
CA GLY A 173 -19.85 7.48 24.26
C GLY A 173 -20.42 7.71 22.85
N THR A 174 -19.57 7.82 21.83
CA THR A 174 -19.97 8.07 20.45
C THR A 174 -20.33 6.81 19.67
N LEU A 175 -19.54 5.74 19.80
CA LEU A 175 -19.77 4.51 19.07
C LEU A 175 -20.89 3.71 19.76
N PRO A 176 -21.97 3.34 19.06
CA PRO A 176 -22.96 2.44 19.65
C PRO A 176 -22.26 1.15 20.05
N VAL A 177 -22.53 0.67 21.27
CA VAL A 177 -22.12 -0.69 21.64
C VAL A 177 -22.83 -1.62 20.67
N ALA A 178 -22.11 -2.14 19.69
CA ALA A 178 -22.66 -3.08 18.72
C ALA A 178 -23.22 -4.28 19.48
N GLN A 179 -24.54 -4.31 19.65
CA GLN A 179 -25.22 -5.46 20.23
C GLN A 179 -25.23 -6.56 19.18
N GLY A 180 -24.12 -7.30 19.09
CA GLY A 180 -24.07 -8.64 18.50
C GLY A 180 -24.70 -8.81 17.11
N GLU A 181 -24.57 -7.84 16.20
CA GLU A 181 -24.93 -8.06 14.80
C GLU A 181 -24.10 -9.24 14.23
N PRO A 182 -24.72 -10.31 13.71
CA PRO A 182 -24.00 -11.46 13.15
C PRO A 182 -23.13 -11.00 11.97
N GLY A 183 -21.81 -10.94 12.19
CA GLY A 183 -20.83 -10.51 11.18
C GLY A 183 -20.07 -9.22 11.51
N ALA A 184 -20.45 -8.50 12.58
CA ALA A 184 -19.66 -7.39 13.09
C ALA A 184 -18.30 -7.90 13.59
N LYS A 185 -17.20 -7.46 12.96
CA LYS A 185 -15.85 -7.73 13.46
C LYS A 185 -15.71 -7.02 14.81
N ARG A 186 -15.68 -7.79 15.90
CA ARG A 186 -15.41 -7.25 17.24
C ARG A 186 -14.06 -6.54 17.21
N LEU A 187 -14.05 -5.24 17.51
CA LEU A 187 -12.80 -4.52 17.77
C LEU A 187 -12.15 -5.18 19.00
N VAL A 188 -10.95 -5.72 18.81
CA VAL A 188 -10.16 -6.27 19.91
C VAL A 188 -9.70 -5.09 20.77
N PRO A 189 -9.84 -5.14 22.12
CA PRO A 189 -9.35 -4.07 22.97
C PRO A 189 -7.85 -3.83 22.73
N ALA A 190 -7.45 -2.56 22.59
CA ALA A 190 -6.06 -2.16 22.35
C ALA A 190 -5.06 -2.60 23.44
N GLU A 191 -5.56 -3.09 24.58
CA GLU A 191 -4.77 -3.55 25.74
C GLU A 191 -4.40 -5.04 25.65
N GLN A 192 -4.97 -5.77 24.70
CA GLN A 192 -4.46 -7.08 24.35
C GLN A 192 -3.36 -6.89 23.32
N PRO A 193 -2.16 -7.51 23.49
CA PRO A 193 -1.27 -7.65 22.35
C PRO A 193 -2.08 -8.23 21.20
N LEU A 194 -1.85 -7.77 19.98
CA LEU A 194 -2.47 -8.34 18.78
C LEU A 194 -2.25 -9.85 18.83
N ARG A 195 -3.24 -10.58 19.38
CA ARG A 195 -3.20 -12.03 19.43
C ARG A 195 -3.28 -12.44 17.98
N ALA A 196 -2.25 -13.12 17.53
CA ALA A 196 -2.26 -13.77 16.24
C ALA A 196 -3.09 -15.07 16.32
N ASP A 197 -4.22 -15.08 17.05
CA ASP A 197 -5.22 -16.15 16.99
C ASP A 197 -6.03 -16.09 15.68
N ARG A 198 -5.32 -15.76 14.60
CA ARG A 198 -5.37 -16.29 13.25
C ARG A 198 -4.42 -15.41 12.46
N CYS A 199 -3.25 -15.95 12.13
CA CYS A 199 -2.49 -15.45 11.00
C CYS A 199 -3.38 -15.57 9.74
N CYS A 200 -4.22 -14.57 9.50
CA CYS A 200 -5.12 -14.49 8.34
C CYS A 200 -4.34 -14.40 7.03
N ALA A 201 -3.02 -14.19 7.08
CA ALA A 201 -2.19 -14.05 5.90
C ALA A 201 -2.10 -15.34 5.04
N ARG A 202 -2.18 -16.54 5.63
CA ARG A 202 -2.12 -17.81 4.85
C ARG A 202 -3.47 -18.37 4.42
N GLU A 203 -4.52 -18.22 5.24
CA GLU A 203 -5.83 -18.84 4.99
C GLU A 203 -6.80 -17.93 4.22
N ALA A 204 -6.76 -16.61 4.41
CA ALA A 204 -7.65 -15.69 3.69
C ALA A 204 -7.32 -15.62 2.18
N TRP A 205 -6.05 -15.80 1.83
CA TRP A 205 -5.59 -15.75 0.44
C TRP A 205 -5.99 -17.00 -0.36
N LYS A 206 -6.08 -18.18 0.26
CA LYS A 206 -6.55 -19.42 -0.40
C LYS A 206 -8.08 -19.45 -0.60
N ARG A 207 -8.84 -18.88 0.32
CA ARG A 207 -10.31 -18.89 0.28
C ARG A 207 -10.89 -17.92 -0.75
N ALA A 208 -10.16 -16.84 -1.08
CA ALA A 208 -10.53 -15.91 -2.14
C ALA A 208 -10.39 -16.47 -3.57
N LYS A 209 -9.71 -17.62 -3.76
CA LYS A 209 -9.54 -18.26 -5.09
C LYS A 209 -10.43 -19.47 -5.35
N THR A 210 -11.17 -19.98 -4.36
CA THR A 210 -11.96 -21.22 -4.49
C THR A 210 -13.48 -21.03 -4.51
N GLY A 211 -13.97 -19.80 -4.44
CA GLY A 211 -15.38 -19.50 -4.69
C GLY A 211 -15.67 -19.43 -6.18
N SER A 212 -15.95 -20.58 -6.80
CA SER A 212 -16.74 -20.62 -8.03
C SER A 212 -18.10 -20.00 -7.71
N VAL A 213 -18.45 -18.92 -8.42
CA VAL A 213 -19.83 -18.46 -8.49
C VAL A 213 -20.45 -19.21 -9.66
N ASP A 214 -21.41 -20.06 -9.31
CA ASP A 214 -22.35 -20.68 -10.25
C ASP A 214 -23.16 -19.54 -10.90
N ASP A 215 -23.10 -19.46 -12.22
CA ASP A 215 -23.81 -18.46 -13.01
C ASP A 215 -25.12 -19.10 -13.51
N SER A 216 -26.20 -18.89 -12.76
CA SER A 216 -27.55 -19.21 -13.21
C SER A 216 -28.49 -18.07 -12.85
N VAL A 217 -28.51 -17.04 -13.71
CA VAL A 217 -29.62 -16.11 -13.82
C VAL A 217 -30.54 -16.63 -14.91
N ASP A 218 -31.62 -17.29 -14.51
CA ASP A 218 -32.77 -17.52 -15.37
C ASP A 218 -33.50 -16.19 -15.57
N GLY A 219 -33.44 -15.67 -16.79
CA GLY A 219 -34.16 -14.50 -17.23
C GLY A 219 -35.43 -14.92 -17.96
N SER A 220 -36.57 -14.52 -17.44
CA SER A 220 -37.81 -14.43 -18.23
C SER A 220 -38.40 -13.02 -18.12
N PRO A 221 -38.84 -12.41 -19.24
CA PRO A 221 -39.29 -11.02 -19.28
C PRO A 221 -40.80 -10.94 -19.01
N GLU A 222 -41.22 -10.07 -18.10
CA GLU A 222 -42.63 -9.67 -18.01
C GLU A 222 -42.89 -8.38 -18.80
N THR A 223 -43.86 -8.50 -19.68
CA THR A 223 -44.33 -7.55 -20.67
C THR A 223 -45.21 -6.46 -20.07
N THR A 224 -45.14 -5.28 -20.69
CA THR A 224 -46.00 -4.10 -20.57
C THR A 224 -47.51 -4.35 -20.44
N GLY A 225 -48.21 -3.52 -19.65
CA GLY A 225 -49.67 -3.40 -19.67
C GLY A 225 -50.19 -2.12 -18.99
N THR A 226 -50.46 -1.10 -19.79
CA THR A 226 -51.18 0.13 -19.44
C THR A 226 -52.70 -0.10 -19.43
N THR A 227 -53.39 0.34 -18.37
CA THR A 227 -54.79 0.87 -18.31
C THR A 227 -55.03 1.24 -16.83
N GLY A 228 -55.50 2.41 -16.41
CA GLY A 228 -56.53 3.27 -16.98
C GLY A 228 -57.75 3.25 -16.05
N THR A 229 -57.84 4.22 -15.13
CA THR A 229 -59.02 4.99 -14.65
C THR A 229 -58.69 5.61 -13.30
#